data_AF-A0A953D068-F1
#
_entry.id   AF-A0A953D068-F1
#
_cell.length_a   1.000
_cell.length_b   1.000
_cell.length_c   1.000
_cell.angle_alpha   90.00
_cell.angle_beta   90.00
_cell.angle_gamma   90.00
#
_symmetry.space_group_name_H-M   'P 1'
#
loop_
_entity.id
_entity.type
_entity.pdbx_description
1 polymer ?
#
loop_
_entity_poly.entity_id
_entity_poly.type
_entity_poly.pdbx_seq_one_letter_code
_entity_poly.pdbx_strand_id
1 'polypeptide(L)'
;MQATGRLRWQLRIQSGLFVVLLAVITALLAYLAQQYRYEKDVTRAARNTLSAATLGALQQMQGPLRVTAYAVRQDAGGTNVHRSIEERVRNYQRAKRDLELRLIDPREQPKAAAEAGLRFPNALVIEYQRRSEQIALSDFNEQNFANALVRLLRGANSLVLWLDGHGERKLDGAANHDLGSFGQQLREKGFSTSSINLGLAQEVPANAALLVVTHPQVELQSGEVDKLLSYVDRGGNLLWLIDTEPLRGLQPLAEKLGLVLTPGTVIDPALPPRSGPPVFALAANYARHPVAGTLQYNTLFPHARQIGADDGAGWRVTPLIDVAPRGWVETGKLDAKSTFDKSLDFPGPVNIATALERTVGDREQRVIVVGSGHFLSNSFIGNGGNLALGVSMMNWLAGEDALVTIDPRPAADTRLEVGTLHLYAIAVIVLLALPLCFAVTGAAVWWRRRNAG
;
A
#
# COMPACT_ATOMS: atom_id res chain seq x y z
N MET A 1 77.79 11.70 12.73
CA MET A 1 77.25 12.81 13.53
C MET A 1 76.63 12.24 14.80
N GLN A 2 77.27 12.47 15.95
CA GLN A 2 76.77 11.97 17.25
C GLN A 2 75.65 12.89 17.74
N ALA A 3 74.45 12.33 17.96
CA ALA A 3 73.31 13.08 18.48
C ALA A 3 73.61 13.58 19.90
N THR A 4 73.71 14.90 20.07
CA THR A 4 73.91 15.56 21.36
C THR A 4 72.78 15.20 22.34
N GLY A 5 73.10 15.03 23.63
CA GLY A 5 72.13 14.57 24.65
C GLY A 5 70.84 15.41 24.74
N ARG A 6 70.90 16.70 24.39
CA ARG A 6 69.73 17.59 24.29
C ARG A 6 68.79 17.21 23.15
N LEU A 7 69.31 16.77 21.99
CA LEU A 7 68.50 16.34 20.85
C LEU A 7 67.74 15.03 21.14
N ARG A 8 68.39 14.09 21.85
CA ARG A 8 67.75 12.85 22.32
C ARG A 8 66.64 13.12 23.36
N TRP A 9 66.83 14.12 24.21
CA TRP A 9 65.83 14.52 25.20
C TRP A 9 64.62 15.22 24.56
N GLN A 10 64.87 16.12 23.61
CA GLN A 10 63.80 16.76 22.81
C GLN A 10 62.99 15.75 21.99
N LEU A 11 63.66 14.77 21.35
CA LEU A 11 62.97 13.70 20.63
C LEU A 11 62.12 12.84 21.56
N ARG A 12 62.60 12.52 22.77
CA ARG A 12 61.81 11.77 23.77
C ARG A 12 60.60 12.55 24.28
N ILE A 13 60.73 13.86 24.50
CA ILE A 13 59.58 14.71 24.86
C ILE A 13 58.59 14.78 23.70
N GLN A 14 59.05 14.98 22.47
CA GLN A 14 58.16 15.03 21.30
C GLN A 14 57.43 13.71 21.08
N SER A 15 58.14 12.58 21.17
CA SER A 15 57.52 11.25 21.09
C SER A 15 56.55 11.00 22.25
N GLY A 16 56.90 11.41 23.49
CA GLY A 16 56.01 11.29 24.65
C GLY A 16 54.74 12.14 24.51
N LEU A 17 54.89 13.39 24.08
CA LEU A 17 53.78 14.30 23.82
C LEU A 17 52.88 13.77 22.71
N PHE A 18 53.45 13.24 21.62
CA PHE A 18 52.69 12.61 20.55
C PHE A 18 51.87 11.41 21.04
N VAL A 19 52.46 10.54 21.86
CA VAL A 19 51.74 9.36 22.42
C VAL A 19 50.59 9.80 23.34
N VAL A 20 50.80 10.80 24.18
CA VAL A 20 49.74 11.34 25.05
C VAL A 20 48.61 11.95 24.22
N LEU A 21 48.95 12.76 23.20
CA LEU A 21 47.97 13.41 22.35
C LEU A 21 47.16 12.40 21.52
N LEU A 22 47.83 11.35 21.03
CA LEU A 22 47.18 10.22 20.35
C LEU A 22 46.22 9.47 21.29
N ALA A 23 46.63 9.20 22.53
CA ALA A 23 45.79 8.53 23.52
C ALA A 23 44.54 9.37 23.84
N VAL A 24 44.70 10.69 24.01
CA VAL A 24 43.60 11.63 24.26
C VAL A 24 42.63 11.66 23.07
N ILE A 25 43.13 11.78 21.83
CA ILE A 25 42.30 11.73 20.63
C ILE A 25 41.55 10.40 20.53
N THR A 26 42.22 9.28 20.79
CA THR A 26 41.58 7.95 20.74
C THR A 26 40.46 7.82 21.77
N ALA A 27 40.67 8.32 22.99
CA ALA A 27 39.65 8.34 24.03
C ALA A 27 38.47 9.25 23.66
N LEU A 28 38.74 10.42 23.10
CA LEU A 28 37.72 11.35 22.61
C LEU A 28 36.89 10.75 21.47
N LEU A 29 37.54 10.09 20.51
CA LEU A 29 36.87 9.38 19.43
C LEU A 29 36.01 8.22 19.96
N ALA A 30 36.51 7.45 20.93
CA ALA A 30 35.72 6.39 21.57
C ALA A 30 34.50 6.94 22.33
N TYR A 31 34.65 8.06 23.04
CA TYR A 31 33.57 8.75 23.73
C TYR A 31 32.52 9.30 22.75
N LEU A 32 32.95 10.00 21.71
CA LEU A 32 32.09 10.51 20.64
C LEU A 32 31.36 9.37 19.92
N ALA A 33 32.03 8.24 19.66
CA ALA A 33 31.42 7.07 19.05
C ALA A 33 30.35 6.41 19.94
N GLN A 34 30.48 6.50 21.27
CA GLN A 34 29.48 6.00 22.21
C GLN A 34 28.28 6.95 22.35
N GLN A 35 28.50 8.27 22.35
CA GLN A 35 27.41 9.25 22.43
C GLN A 35 26.67 9.45 21.11
N TYR A 36 27.39 9.53 20.00
CA TYR A 36 26.87 9.85 18.68
C TYR A 36 26.95 8.63 17.78
N ARG A 37 25.94 7.76 17.86
CA ARG A 37 25.72 6.71 16.87
C ARG A 37 25.09 7.30 15.62
N TYR A 38 25.91 7.57 14.62
CA TYR A 38 25.44 7.88 13.26
C TYR A 38 25.41 6.59 12.44
N GLU A 39 24.21 6.09 12.18
CA GLU A 39 23.98 4.93 11.31
C GLU A 39 23.34 5.44 10.01
N LYS A 40 24.00 5.22 8.88
CA LYS A 40 23.45 5.53 7.55
C LYS A 40 23.14 4.22 6.85
N ASP A 41 21.88 4.04 6.46
CA ASP A 41 21.48 2.90 5.67
C ASP A 41 22.02 3.02 4.24
N VAL A 42 22.94 2.13 3.89
CA VAL A 42 23.59 2.09 2.57
C VAL A 42 22.91 1.06 1.65
N THR A 43 21.84 0.41 2.11
CA THR A 43 21.15 -0.60 1.30
C THR A 43 20.31 0.05 0.20
N ARG A 44 20.31 -0.56 -0.99
CA ARG A 44 19.61 -0.06 -2.19
C ARG A 44 18.11 0.19 -1.98
N ALA A 45 17.49 -0.49 -1.00
CA ALA A 45 16.06 -0.38 -0.69
C ALA A 45 15.79 0.27 0.69
N ALA A 46 16.80 0.81 1.37
CA ALA A 46 16.69 1.32 2.74
C ALA A 46 16.10 0.27 3.71
N ARG A 47 16.55 -0.99 3.64
CA ARG A 47 16.02 -2.14 4.40
C ARG A 47 16.17 -2.02 5.92
N ASN A 48 17.04 -1.14 6.39
CA ASN A 48 17.25 -0.85 7.81
C ASN A 48 16.55 0.45 8.24
N THR A 49 15.82 1.09 7.33
CA THR A 49 15.06 2.32 7.57
C THR A 49 13.58 2.02 7.39
N LEU A 50 12.75 2.41 8.36
CA LEU A 50 11.31 2.24 8.24
C LEU A 50 10.78 3.05 7.06
N SER A 51 9.84 2.47 6.32
CA SER A 51 9.09 3.17 5.29
C SER A 51 8.33 4.37 5.87
N ALA A 52 8.10 5.37 5.02
CA ALA A 52 7.30 6.54 5.37
C ALA A 52 5.90 6.14 5.89
N ALA A 53 5.36 5.05 5.34
CA ALA A 53 4.12 4.42 5.76
C ALA A 53 4.17 3.99 7.25
N THR A 54 5.13 3.12 7.61
CA THR A 54 5.29 2.67 9.00
C THR A 54 5.54 3.83 9.96
N LEU A 55 6.36 4.80 9.58
CA LEU A 55 6.64 5.98 10.39
C LEU A 55 5.38 6.83 10.62
N GLY A 56 4.58 7.06 9.58
CA GLY A 56 3.32 7.79 9.67
C GLY A 56 2.32 7.10 10.60
N ALA A 57 2.18 5.77 10.51
CA ALA A 57 1.32 5.00 11.40
C ALA A 57 1.80 5.08 12.87
N LEU A 58 3.09 4.92 13.12
CA LEU A 58 3.66 5.02 14.47
C LEU A 58 3.48 6.43 15.08
N GLN A 59 3.59 7.49 14.26
CA GLN A 59 3.38 8.87 14.71
C GLN A 59 1.93 9.17 15.08
N GLN A 60 0.96 8.56 14.41
CA GLN A 60 -0.46 8.71 14.72
C GLN A 60 -0.88 7.97 16.00
N MET A 61 -0.10 7.00 16.46
CA MET A 61 -0.38 6.27 17.70
C MET A 61 -0.02 7.10 18.95
N GLN A 62 -0.97 7.89 19.45
CA GLN A 62 -0.83 8.77 20.63
C GLN A 62 -0.85 8.04 22.00
N GLY A 63 -0.27 6.86 22.10
CA GLY A 63 -0.19 6.09 23.35
C GLY A 63 0.75 4.90 23.28
N PRO A 64 0.98 4.20 24.40
CA PRO A 64 1.95 3.12 24.47
C PRO A 64 1.53 1.96 23.55
N LEU A 65 2.49 1.47 22.77
CA LEU A 65 2.33 0.33 21.89
C LEU A 65 3.02 -0.87 22.53
N ARG A 66 2.26 -1.90 22.91
CA ARG A 66 2.85 -3.11 23.50
C ARG A 66 2.97 -4.19 22.45
N VAL A 67 4.16 -4.74 22.32
CA VAL A 67 4.47 -5.83 21.39
C VAL A 67 4.95 -7.00 22.22
N THR A 68 4.17 -8.08 22.27
CA THR A 68 4.53 -9.31 22.97
C THR A 68 4.85 -10.40 21.95
N ALA A 69 6.10 -10.83 21.89
CA ALA A 69 6.51 -11.92 21.02
C ALA A 69 6.50 -13.24 21.80
N TYR A 70 5.63 -14.14 21.36
CA TYR A 70 5.53 -15.51 21.83
C TYR A 70 6.41 -16.37 20.94
N ALA A 71 7.62 -16.67 21.41
CA ALA A 71 8.63 -17.42 20.67
C ALA A 71 9.49 -18.25 21.61
N VAL A 72 9.91 -19.43 21.15
CA VAL A 72 10.93 -20.22 21.86
C VAL A 72 12.25 -19.45 21.95
N ARG A 73 12.97 -19.55 23.08
CA ARG A 73 14.24 -18.82 23.25
C ARG A 73 15.32 -19.27 22.24
N GLN A 74 15.38 -20.56 21.96
CA GLN A 74 16.24 -21.15 20.93
C GLN A 74 15.43 -22.06 20.02
N ASP A 75 15.70 -22.00 18.71
CA ASP A 75 15.13 -22.94 17.75
C ASP A 75 15.83 -24.31 17.82
N ALA A 76 15.33 -25.29 17.06
CA ALA A 76 15.92 -26.63 16.99
C ALA A 76 17.36 -26.64 16.44
N GLY A 77 17.81 -25.57 15.79
CA GLY A 77 19.16 -25.38 15.27
C GLY A 77 20.10 -24.61 16.22
N GLY A 78 19.62 -24.20 17.40
CA GLY A 78 20.40 -23.44 18.39
C GLY A 78 20.42 -21.92 18.16
N THR A 79 19.69 -21.40 17.17
CA THR A 79 19.58 -19.97 16.90
C THR A 79 18.74 -19.28 17.97
N ASN A 80 19.22 -18.17 18.51
CA ASN A 80 18.48 -17.38 19.51
C ASN A 80 17.40 -16.52 18.84
N VAL A 81 16.17 -17.01 18.82
CA VAL A 81 15.03 -16.35 18.16
C VAL A 81 14.67 -15.03 18.85
N HIS A 82 14.79 -14.98 20.18
CA HIS A 82 14.53 -13.78 20.98
C HIS A 82 15.41 -12.60 20.56
N ARG A 83 16.72 -12.86 20.36
CA ARG A 83 17.66 -11.83 19.88
C ARG A 83 17.30 -11.32 18.50
N SER A 84 16.94 -12.23 17.58
CA SER A 84 16.53 -11.84 16.22
C SER A 84 15.27 -10.97 16.23
N ILE A 85 14.31 -11.24 17.11
CA ILE A 85 13.10 -10.42 17.26
C ILE A 85 13.46 -9.05 17.85
N GLU A 86 14.30 -9.01 18.88
CA GLU A 86 14.74 -7.76 19.52
C GLU A 86 15.45 -6.83 18.52
N GLU A 87 16.38 -7.36 17.73
CA GLU A 87 17.10 -6.60 16.70
C GLU A 87 16.15 -6.01 15.66
N ARG A 88 15.13 -6.76 15.25
CA ARG A 88 14.14 -6.31 14.27
C ARG A 88 13.18 -5.26 14.84
N VAL A 89 12.72 -5.45 16.07
CA VAL A 89 11.80 -4.52 16.75
C VAL A 89 12.49 -3.22 17.16
N ARG A 90 13.82 -3.25 17.35
CA ARG A 90 14.63 -2.06 17.71
C ARG A 90 14.43 -0.88 16.77
N ASN A 91 14.27 -1.12 15.47
CA ASN A 91 14.02 -0.05 14.50
C ASN A 91 12.69 0.68 14.77
N TYR A 92 11.67 -0.05 15.21
CA TYR A 92 10.36 0.52 15.58
C TYR A 92 10.42 1.25 16.92
N GLN A 93 11.19 0.73 17.90
CA GLN A 93 11.42 1.42 19.18
C GLN A 93 12.18 2.74 19.03
N ARG A 94 13.08 2.83 18.03
CA ARG A 94 13.76 4.09 17.69
C ARG A 94 12.77 5.14 17.19
N ALA A 95 11.79 4.74 16.37
CA ALA A 95 10.77 5.63 15.85
C ALA A 95 9.69 5.98 16.89
N LYS A 96 9.33 5.04 17.76
CA LYS A 96 8.31 5.18 18.81
C LYS A 96 8.88 4.76 20.16
N ARG A 97 9.32 5.74 20.97
CA ARG A 97 10.02 5.50 22.26
C ARG A 97 9.14 4.83 23.33
N ASP A 98 7.83 4.96 23.22
CA ASP A 98 6.83 4.32 24.08
C ASP A 98 6.35 2.95 23.53
N LEU A 99 7.15 2.33 22.66
CA LEU A 99 6.98 0.94 22.24
C LEU A 99 7.64 -0.01 23.26
N GLU A 100 6.84 -0.82 23.93
CA GLU A 100 7.29 -1.86 24.86
C GLU A 100 7.39 -3.21 24.14
N LEU A 101 8.56 -3.85 24.19
CA LEU A 101 8.73 -5.23 23.70
C LEU A 101 8.79 -6.19 24.90
N ARG A 102 7.95 -7.23 24.89
CA ARG A 102 8.00 -8.36 25.83
C ARG A 102 8.26 -9.65 25.06
N LEU A 103 9.18 -10.46 25.54
CA LEU A 103 9.53 -11.74 24.95
C LEU A 103 9.08 -12.84 25.91
N ILE A 104 8.19 -13.72 25.46
CA ILE A 104 7.63 -14.81 26.26
C ILE A 104 7.91 -16.12 25.54
N ASP A 105 8.52 -17.08 26.22
CA ASP A 105 8.59 -18.44 25.73
C ASP A 105 7.28 -19.17 26.10
N PRO A 106 6.46 -19.60 25.12
CA PRO A 106 5.20 -20.29 25.40
C PRO A 106 5.39 -21.59 26.18
N ARG A 107 6.58 -22.20 26.11
CA ARG A 107 6.93 -23.42 26.86
C ARG A 107 7.21 -23.12 28.33
N GLU A 108 7.83 -21.98 28.61
CA GLU A 108 8.11 -21.55 29.99
C GLU A 108 6.86 -20.94 30.66
N GLN A 109 6.01 -20.25 29.89
CA GLN A 109 4.83 -19.53 30.40
C GLN A 109 3.53 -19.87 29.61
N PRO A 110 2.99 -21.09 29.74
CA PRO A 110 1.82 -21.52 28.98
C PRO A 110 0.54 -20.75 29.34
N LYS A 111 0.40 -20.29 30.59
CA LYS A 111 -0.79 -19.51 31.02
C LYS A 111 -0.91 -18.18 30.27
N ALA A 112 0.19 -17.43 30.15
CA ALA A 112 0.22 -16.15 29.44
C ALA A 112 -0.03 -16.31 27.92
N ALA A 113 0.36 -17.45 27.35
CA ALA A 113 0.06 -17.78 25.95
C ALA A 113 -1.42 -18.16 25.76
N ALA A 114 -2.01 -18.90 26.70
CA ALA A 114 -3.43 -19.27 26.65
C ALA A 114 -4.35 -18.03 26.82
N GLU A 115 -4.03 -17.14 27.77
CA GLU A 115 -4.79 -15.91 28.02
C GLU A 115 -4.76 -14.94 26.82
N ALA A 116 -3.66 -14.93 26.05
CA ALA A 116 -3.54 -14.11 24.85
C ALA A 116 -4.35 -14.65 23.65
N GLY A 117 -4.93 -15.85 23.74
CA GLY A 117 -5.74 -16.44 22.68
C GLY A 117 -4.97 -16.58 21.36
N LEU A 118 -3.75 -17.11 21.42
CA LEU A 118 -2.87 -17.20 20.26
C LEU A 118 -3.50 -18.00 19.12
N ARG A 119 -3.58 -17.37 17.94
CA ARG A 119 -4.00 -18.03 16.69
C ARG A 119 -2.89 -18.90 16.10
N PHE A 120 -1.63 -18.59 16.44
CA PHE A 120 -0.45 -19.29 15.95
C PHE A 120 0.47 -19.69 17.12
N PRO A 121 1.18 -20.83 17.04
CA PRO A 121 2.09 -21.27 18.10
C PRO A 121 3.22 -20.28 18.41
N ASN A 122 3.72 -19.61 17.36
CA ASN A 122 4.77 -18.60 17.42
C ASN A 122 4.22 -17.32 16.79
N ALA A 123 3.94 -16.31 17.61
CA ALA A 123 3.23 -15.12 17.16
C ALA A 123 3.74 -13.84 17.82
N LEU A 124 3.56 -12.73 17.11
CA LEU A 124 3.70 -11.38 17.62
C LEU A 124 2.30 -10.85 17.92
N VAL A 125 2.01 -10.55 19.18
CA VAL A 125 0.77 -9.91 19.63
C VAL A 125 1.06 -8.43 19.82
N ILE A 126 0.33 -7.58 19.08
CA ILE A 126 0.51 -6.13 19.08
C ILE A 126 -0.75 -5.53 19.70
N GLU A 127 -0.59 -4.77 20.78
CA GLU A 127 -1.69 -4.18 21.54
C GLU A 127 -1.60 -2.65 21.53
N TYR A 128 -2.73 -2.01 21.21
CA TYR A 128 -2.89 -0.56 21.23
C TYR A 128 -4.30 -0.19 21.66
N GLN A 129 -4.45 0.65 22.70
CA GLN A 129 -5.75 1.12 23.19
C GLN A 129 -6.82 0.01 23.38
N ARG A 130 -6.46 -1.08 24.07
CA ARG A 130 -7.31 -2.27 24.32
C ARG A 130 -7.68 -3.10 23.08
N ARG A 131 -7.14 -2.77 21.91
CA ARG A 131 -7.24 -3.58 20.68
C ARG A 131 -5.98 -4.43 20.56
N SER A 132 -6.11 -5.62 20.01
CA SER A 132 -4.99 -6.52 19.77
C SER A 132 -5.03 -7.09 18.35
N GLU A 133 -3.85 -7.18 17.74
CA GLU A 133 -3.62 -7.80 16.44
C GLU A 133 -2.53 -8.87 16.59
N GLN A 134 -2.66 -9.98 15.85
CA GLN A 134 -1.69 -11.08 15.90
C GLN A 134 -1.09 -11.33 14.53
N ILE A 135 0.24 -11.47 14.47
CA ILE A 135 0.99 -11.83 13.27
C ILE A 135 1.77 -13.11 13.57
N ALA A 136 1.73 -14.10 12.69
CA ALA A 136 2.60 -15.27 12.80
C ALA A 136 4.08 -14.81 12.72
N LEU A 137 4.95 -15.37 13.56
CA LEU A 137 6.37 -14.96 13.55
C LEU A 137 7.09 -15.28 12.22
N SER A 138 6.64 -16.30 11.50
CA SER A 138 7.09 -16.60 10.12
C SER A 138 6.82 -15.46 9.15
N ASP A 139 5.72 -14.74 9.38
CA ASP A 139 5.21 -13.68 8.51
C ASP A 139 5.58 -12.30 9.04
N PHE A 140 6.36 -12.23 10.13
CA PHE A 140 6.82 -10.96 10.64
C PHE A 140 7.76 -10.35 9.60
N ASN A 141 7.30 -9.30 8.93
CA ASN A 141 8.04 -8.42 8.03
C ASN A 141 7.49 -6.99 8.20
N GLU A 142 8.12 -5.99 7.60
CA GLU A 142 7.69 -4.60 7.78
C GLU A 142 6.27 -4.36 7.25
N GLN A 143 5.93 -4.90 6.08
CA GLN A 143 4.61 -4.75 5.46
C GLN A 143 3.49 -5.27 6.36
N ASN A 144 3.64 -6.49 6.88
CA ASN A 144 2.65 -7.10 7.78
C ASN A 144 2.56 -6.37 9.12
N PHE A 145 3.68 -5.88 9.64
CA PHE A 145 3.70 -5.08 10.87
C PHE A 145 2.99 -3.74 10.64
N ALA A 146 3.31 -3.01 9.57
CA ALA A 146 2.66 -1.75 9.20
C ALA A 146 1.15 -1.93 9.01
N ASN A 147 0.71 -2.98 8.32
CA ASN A 147 -0.70 -3.30 8.13
C ASN A 147 -1.42 -3.58 9.47
N ALA A 148 -0.76 -4.28 10.40
CA ALA A 148 -1.31 -4.50 11.74
C ALA A 148 -1.42 -3.19 12.54
N LEU A 149 -0.44 -2.28 12.43
CA LEU A 149 -0.53 -0.95 13.04
C LEU A 149 -1.71 -0.16 12.47
N VAL A 150 -1.91 -0.18 11.15
CA VAL A 150 -3.04 0.48 10.51
C VAL A 150 -4.37 -0.11 10.99
N ARG A 151 -4.50 -1.44 11.10
CA ARG A 151 -5.69 -2.09 11.69
C ARG A 151 -5.96 -1.61 13.11
N LEU A 152 -4.92 -1.54 13.93
CA LEU A 152 -5.01 -1.05 15.31
C LEU A 152 -5.38 0.43 15.39
N LEU A 153 -5.00 1.27 14.42
CA LEU A 153 -5.41 2.66 14.34
C LEU A 153 -6.90 2.78 13.96
N ARG A 154 -7.31 2.12 12.86
CA ARG A 154 -8.68 2.15 12.32
C ARG A 154 -9.75 1.73 13.34
N GLY A 155 -9.50 0.63 14.07
CA GLY A 155 -10.45 0.12 15.06
C GLY A 155 -11.73 -0.44 14.46
N ALA A 156 -12.84 -0.32 15.19
CA ALA A 156 -14.13 -0.91 14.82
C ALA A 156 -14.88 -0.13 13.70
N ASN A 157 -14.42 1.06 13.32
CA ASN A 157 -15.07 1.93 12.34
C ASN A 157 -14.58 1.70 10.90
N SER A 158 -14.13 0.48 10.57
CA SER A 158 -13.62 0.13 9.22
C SER A 158 -14.52 -0.84 8.45
N LEU A 159 -15.79 -0.99 8.89
CA LEU A 159 -16.74 -1.88 8.25
C LEU A 159 -17.18 -1.32 6.89
N VAL A 160 -16.69 -1.93 5.82
CA VAL A 160 -17.13 -1.73 4.44
C VAL A 160 -18.25 -2.72 4.16
N LEU A 161 -19.40 -2.20 3.79
CA LEU A 161 -20.49 -3.01 3.28
C LEU A 161 -20.50 -3.00 1.76
N TRP A 162 -20.90 -4.09 1.11
CA TRP A 162 -21.24 -4.08 -0.31
C TRP A 162 -22.63 -4.64 -0.55
N LEU A 163 -23.33 -4.06 -1.52
CA LEU A 163 -24.66 -4.51 -1.90
C LEU A 163 -24.60 -5.91 -2.55
N ASP A 164 -25.49 -6.81 -2.13
CA ASP A 164 -25.67 -8.16 -2.69
C ASP A 164 -27.17 -8.49 -2.79
N GLY A 165 -27.55 -9.37 -3.71
CA GLY A 165 -28.93 -9.83 -3.91
C GLY A 165 -29.45 -9.75 -5.34
N HIS A 166 -28.83 -8.94 -6.21
CA HIS A 166 -29.26 -8.69 -7.59
C HIS A 166 -28.16 -9.00 -8.62
N GLY A 167 -27.14 -9.79 -8.27
CA GLY A 167 -26.04 -10.17 -9.16
C GLY A 167 -24.91 -9.14 -9.22
N GLU A 168 -24.82 -8.27 -8.23
CA GLU A 168 -23.73 -7.34 -8.02
C GLU A 168 -22.37 -8.06 -7.97
N ARG A 169 -21.30 -7.35 -8.33
CA ARG A 169 -19.93 -7.83 -8.16
C ARG A 169 -19.60 -7.91 -6.69
N LYS A 170 -19.05 -9.05 -6.27
CA LYS A 170 -18.81 -9.35 -4.85
C LYS A 170 -17.39 -9.03 -4.43
N LEU A 171 -17.20 -8.46 -3.24
CA LEU A 171 -15.86 -8.21 -2.65
C LEU A 171 -15.21 -9.48 -2.09
N ASP A 172 -15.93 -10.59 -2.05
CA ASP A 172 -15.44 -11.92 -1.70
C ASP A 172 -15.58 -12.93 -2.86
N GLY A 173 -16.04 -12.47 -4.01
CA GLY A 173 -16.30 -13.32 -5.17
C GLY A 173 -15.03 -13.68 -5.96
N ALA A 174 -14.96 -14.92 -6.41
CA ALA A 174 -13.82 -15.44 -7.16
C ALA A 174 -13.98 -15.31 -8.69
N ALA A 175 -15.14 -14.89 -9.19
CA ALA A 175 -15.36 -14.79 -10.63
C ALA A 175 -14.53 -13.64 -11.24
N ASN A 176 -14.24 -13.72 -12.54
CA ASN A 176 -13.46 -12.70 -13.24
C ASN A 176 -14.04 -11.28 -13.17
N HIS A 177 -15.37 -11.19 -13.11
CA HIS A 177 -16.10 -9.93 -13.00
C HIS A 177 -16.25 -9.45 -11.55
N ASP A 178 -16.03 -10.30 -10.54
CA ASP A 178 -16.11 -9.95 -9.13
C ASP A 178 -14.92 -9.09 -8.67
N LEU A 179 -15.03 -8.53 -7.46
CA LEU A 179 -14.02 -7.69 -6.82
C LEU A 179 -13.27 -8.45 -5.69
N GLY A 180 -13.21 -9.78 -5.72
CA GLY A 180 -12.65 -10.60 -4.63
C GLY A 180 -11.20 -10.27 -4.29
N SER A 181 -10.34 -10.10 -5.29
CA SER A 181 -8.94 -9.68 -5.09
C SER A 181 -8.86 -8.28 -4.48
N PHE A 182 -9.76 -7.37 -4.86
CA PHE A 182 -9.84 -6.05 -4.25
C PHE A 182 -10.26 -6.14 -2.79
N GLY A 183 -11.32 -6.88 -2.47
CA GLY A 183 -11.76 -7.08 -1.10
C GLY A 183 -10.71 -7.78 -0.22
N GLN A 184 -9.91 -8.69 -0.78
CA GLN A 184 -8.75 -9.25 -0.07
C GLN A 184 -7.73 -8.16 0.28
N GLN A 185 -7.38 -7.30 -0.68
CA GLN A 185 -6.45 -6.18 -0.44
C GLN A 185 -6.99 -5.20 0.61
N LEU A 186 -8.31 -4.95 0.63
CA LEU A 186 -8.94 -4.14 1.67
C LEU A 186 -8.81 -4.78 3.06
N ARG A 187 -9.03 -6.09 3.18
CA ARG A 187 -8.85 -6.83 4.44
C ARG A 187 -7.41 -6.81 4.91
N GLU A 188 -6.45 -7.01 4.01
CA GLU A 188 -5.02 -6.90 4.30
C GLU A 188 -4.65 -5.50 4.83
N LYS A 189 -5.27 -4.45 4.28
CA LYS A 189 -5.11 -3.03 4.69
C LYS A 189 -5.99 -2.61 5.88
N GLY A 190 -6.78 -3.53 6.42
CA GLY A 190 -7.47 -3.35 7.69
C GLY A 190 -8.93 -2.92 7.66
N PHE A 191 -9.55 -2.99 6.50
CA PHE A 191 -11.01 -2.93 6.42
C PHE A 191 -11.64 -4.26 6.80
N SER A 192 -12.76 -4.20 7.50
CA SER A 192 -13.66 -5.36 7.64
C SER A 192 -14.67 -5.29 6.51
N THR A 193 -14.91 -6.38 5.79
CA THR A 193 -15.82 -6.38 4.63
C THR A 193 -16.98 -7.33 4.88
N SER A 194 -18.22 -6.91 4.66
CA SER A 194 -19.41 -7.79 4.73
C SER A 194 -20.45 -7.43 3.67
N SER A 195 -21.20 -8.41 3.16
CA SER A 195 -22.31 -8.14 2.24
C SER A 195 -23.55 -7.65 2.98
N ILE A 196 -24.39 -6.88 2.29
CA ILE A 196 -25.72 -6.52 2.76
C ILE A 196 -26.73 -6.71 1.62
N ASN A 197 -27.81 -7.42 1.93
CA ASN A 197 -28.97 -7.54 1.05
C ASN A 197 -30.10 -6.63 1.58
N LEU A 198 -30.46 -5.61 0.82
CA LEU A 198 -31.45 -4.62 1.24
C LEU A 198 -32.91 -5.09 1.16
N GLY A 199 -33.18 -6.18 0.44
CA GLY A 199 -34.48 -6.84 0.46
C GLY A 199 -34.74 -7.56 1.79
N LEU A 200 -33.67 -7.96 2.49
CA LEU A 200 -33.74 -8.66 3.79
C LEU A 200 -33.42 -7.76 4.98
N ALA A 201 -32.44 -6.86 4.84
CA ALA A 201 -32.04 -5.94 5.90
C ALA A 201 -33.11 -4.85 6.11
N GLN A 202 -33.32 -4.43 7.35
CA GLN A 202 -34.22 -3.31 7.64
C GLN A 202 -33.65 -1.99 7.10
N GLU A 203 -32.35 -1.78 7.30
CA GLU A 203 -31.61 -0.61 6.83
C GLU A 203 -30.10 -0.88 6.76
N VAL A 204 -29.34 0.05 6.18
CA VAL A 204 -27.87 0.02 6.25
C VAL A 204 -27.43 0.40 7.67
N PRO A 205 -26.65 -0.46 8.37
CA PRO A 205 -26.20 -0.21 9.73
C PRO A 205 -25.42 1.10 9.90
N ALA A 206 -25.68 1.82 11.01
CA ALA A 206 -25.04 3.10 11.30
C ALA A 206 -23.53 3.00 11.63
N ASN A 207 -23.03 1.81 11.94
CA ASN A 207 -21.61 1.54 12.18
C ASN A 207 -20.84 1.19 10.90
N ALA A 208 -21.49 1.16 9.73
CA ALA A 208 -20.82 1.02 8.45
C ALA A 208 -20.00 2.28 8.14
N ALA A 209 -18.71 2.10 7.86
CA ALA A 209 -17.81 3.17 7.46
C ALA A 209 -18.19 3.74 6.09
N LEU A 210 -18.53 2.84 5.16
CA LEU A 210 -19.04 3.17 3.83
C LEU A 210 -19.77 1.97 3.21
N LEU A 211 -20.62 2.27 2.21
CA LEU A 211 -21.28 1.28 1.36
C LEU A 211 -20.67 1.29 -0.03
N VAL A 212 -20.42 0.11 -0.59
CA VAL A 212 -20.00 -0.10 -1.98
C VAL A 212 -21.20 -0.60 -2.77
N VAL A 213 -21.64 0.18 -3.75
CA VAL A 213 -22.67 -0.23 -4.71
C VAL A 213 -21.98 -0.51 -6.03
N THR A 214 -22.10 -1.74 -6.51
CA THR A 214 -21.67 -2.11 -7.86
C THR A 214 -22.89 -2.33 -8.75
N HIS A 215 -22.70 -2.34 -10.06
CA HIS A 215 -23.80 -2.45 -11.01
C HIS A 215 -24.60 -3.75 -10.81
N PRO A 216 -25.90 -3.67 -10.42
CA PRO A 216 -26.75 -4.84 -10.25
C PRO A 216 -27.17 -5.40 -11.62
N GLN A 217 -27.48 -6.69 -11.68
CA GLN A 217 -27.93 -7.37 -12.91
C GLN A 217 -29.46 -7.42 -13.01
N VAL A 218 -30.14 -7.30 -11.87
CA VAL A 218 -31.60 -7.23 -11.76
C VAL A 218 -32.00 -5.89 -11.16
N GLU A 219 -33.19 -5.41 -11.52
CA GLU A 219 -33.73 -4.16 -11.00
C GLU A 219 -34.04 -4.25 -9.51
N LEU A 220 -33.56 -3.25 -8.75
CA LEU A 220 -33.87 -3.11 -7.32
C LEU A 220 -35.32 -2.67 -7.13
N GLN A 221 -35.95 -3.14 -6.06
CA GLN A 221 -37.29 -2.70 -5.68
C GLN A 221 -37.25 -1.31 -5.04
N SER A 222 -38.36 -0.57 -5.14
CA SER A 222 -38.47 0.78 -4.57
C SER A 222 -38.12 0.83 -3.08
N GLY A 223 -38.59 -0.14 -2.29
CA GLY A 223 -38.28 -0.22 -0.86
C GLY A 223 -36.80 -0.48 -0.54
N GLU A 224 -36.02 -1.03 -1.47
CA GLU A 224 -34.58 -1.19 -1.34
C GLU A 224 -33.85 0.11 -1.70
N VAL A 225 -34.30 0.77 -2.76
CA VAL A 225 -33.81 2.09 -3.17
C VAL A 225 -34.06 3.11 -2.07
N ASP A 226 -35.23 3.12 -1.43
CA ASP A 226 -35.54 4.01 -0.31
C ASP A 226 -34.55 3.86 0.87
N LYS A 227 -34.08 2.63 1.13
CA LYS A 227 -33.05 2.37 2.15
C LYS A 227 -31.68 2.94 1.75
N LEU A 228 -31.31 2.87 0.46
CA LEU A 228 -30.10 3.52 -0.06
C LEU A 228 -30.19 5.05 0.04
N LEU A 229 -31.34 5.61 -0.34
CA LEU A 229 -31.59 7.04 -0.24
C LEU A 229 -31.52 7.52 1.21
N SER A 230 -32.13 6.79 2.15
CA SER A 230 -32.06 7.09 3.58
C SER A 230 -30.62 7.01 4.12
N TYR A 231 -29.83 6.03 3.68
CA TYR A 231 -28.42 5.93 4.06
C TYR A 231 -27.62 7.17 3.62
N VAL A 232 -27.82 7.64 2.38
CA VAL A 232 -27.18 8.86 1.87
C VAL A 232 -27.69 10.11 2.58
N ASP A 233 -28.99 10.20 2.90
CA ASP A 233 -29.55 11.35 3.62
C ASP A 233 -29.05 11.47 5.06
N ARG A 234 -28.71 10.34 5.70
CA ARG A 234 -28.09 10.31 7.03
C ARG A 234 -26.59 10.59 7.04
N GLY A 235 -26.00 10.94 5.90
CA GLY A 235 -24.57 11.25 5.80
C GLY A 235 -23.68 10.03 5.58
N GLY A 236 -24.22 8.90 5.12
CA GLY A 236 -23.45 7.70 4.83
C GLY A 236 -22.49 7.88 3.64
N ASN A 237 -21.27 7.34 3.76
CA ASN A 237 -20.27 7.40 2.69
C ASN A 237 -20.50 6.32 1.64
N LEU A 238 -20.29 6.65 0.37
CA LEU A 238 -20.66 5.77 -0.74
C LEU A 238 -19.56 5.69 -1.79
N LEU A 239 -19.16 4.47 -2.15
CA LEU A 239 -18.48 4.18 -3.42
C LEU A 239 -19.51 3.60 -4.37
N TRP A 240 -19.79 4.29 -5.48
CA TRP A 240 -20.70 3.77 -6.50
C TRP A 240 -19.95 3.51 -7.80
N LEU A 241 -19.87 2.24 -8.16
CA LEU A 241 -19.29 1.76 -9.40
C LEU A 241 -20.40 1.52 -10.42
N ILE A 242 -20.53 2.45 -11.36
CA ILE A 242 -21.61 2.48 -12.35
C ILE A 242 -21.07 2.02 -13.70
N ASP A 243 -21.59 0.90 -14.20
CA ASP A 243 -21.38 0.49 -15.59
C ASP A 243 -22.34 1.21 -16.55
N THR A 244 -22.21 0.91 -17.84
CA THR A 244 -23.14 1.39 -18.88
C THR A 244 -24.58 0.97 -18.59
N GLU A 245 -25.54 1.68 -19.20
CA GLU A 245 -26.97 1.48 -18.99
C GLU A 245 -27.46 0.02 -19.09
N PRO A 246 -28.59 -0.31 -18.43
CA PRO A 246 -29.47 0.55 -17.61
C PRO A 246 -29.07 0.62 -16.12
N LEU A 247 -29.57 1.61 -15.36
CA LEU A 247 -29.27 1.77 -13.92
C LEU A 247 -30.02 0.81 -12.98
N ARG A 248 -30.97 0.01 -13.49
CA ARG A 248 -31.63 -1.07 -12.74
C ARG A 248 -32.25 -0.61 -11.40
N GLY A 249 -33.03 0.48 -11.45
CA GLY A 249 -33.72 1.03 -10.28
C GLY A 249 -32.91 2.07 -9.49
N LEU A 250 -31.62 2.26 -9.78
CA LEU A 250 -30.78 3.26 -9.09
C LEU A 250 -30.93 4.70 -9.62
N GLN A 251 -31.87 4.96 -10.53
CA GLN A 251 -32.14 6.30 -11.07
C GLN A 251 -32.42 7.34 -9.96
N PRO A 252 -33.25 7.06 -8.92
CA PRO A 252 -33.48 8.02 -7.84
C PRO A 252 -32.20 8.34 -7.03
N LEU A 253 -31.25 7.40 -6.95
CA LEU A 253 -29.97 7.64 -6.30
C LEU A 253 -29.09 8.58 -7.13
N ALA A 254 -29.06 8.40 -8.46
CA ALA A 254 -28.37 9.31 -9.37
C ALA A 254 -28.94 10.74 -9.27
N GLU A 255 -30.27 10.87 -9.27
CA GLU A 255 -30.96 12.16 -9.11
C GLU A 255 -30.66 12.82 -7.76
N LYS A 256 -30.66 12.06 -6.66
CA LYS A 256 -30.32 12.58 -5.32
C LYS A 256 -28.88 13.09 -5.22
N LEU A 257 -27.96 12.46 -5.94
CA LEU A 257 -26.56 12.87 -6.02
C LEU A 257 -26.31 13.96 -7.08
N GLY A 258 -27.34 14.38 -7.83
CA GLY A 258 -27.19 15.36 -8.91
C GLY A 258 -26.30 14.85 -10.06
N LEU A 259 -26.25 13.54 -10.29
CA LEU A 259 -25.38 12.97 -11.32
C LEU A 259 -25.91 13.26 -12.72
N VAL A 260 -25.02 13.70 -13.59
CA VAL A 260 -25.25 13.83 -15.03
C VAL A 260 -24.59 12.65 -15.71
N LEU A 261 -25.43 11.73 -16.17
CA LEU A 261 -25.03 10.46 -16.73
C LEU A 261 -25.22 10.46 -18.24
N THR A 262 -24.16 10.71 -19.00
CA THR A 262 -24.21 10.62 -20.46
C THR A 262 -24.35 9.15 -20.88
N PRO A 263 -25.30 8.81 -21.75
CA PRO A 263 -25.35 7.49 -22.37
C PRO A 263 -24.11 7.24 -23.23
N GLY A 264 -23.73 5.98 -23.40
CA GLY A 264 -22.62 5.58 -24.27
C GLY A 264 -21.36 5.11 -23.54
N THR A 265 -20.35 4.76 -24.33
CA THR A 265 -19.06 4.21 -23.86
C THR A 265 -17.91 5.03 -24.40
N VAL A 266 -16.88 5.25 -23.59
CA VAL A 266 -15.68 5.97 -24.01
C VAL A 266 -14.84 5.10 -24.95
N ILE A 267 -14.49 5.68 -26.10
CA ILE A 267 -13.55 5.13 -27.06
C ILE A 267 -12.23 5.89 -26.95
N ASP A 268 -11.12 5.18 -26.74
CA ASP A 268 -9.77 5.74 -26.72
C ASP A 268 -8.94 5.25 -27.92
N PRO A 269 -8.72 6.09 -28.95
CA PRO A 269 -7.90 5.73 -30.10
C PRO A 269 -6.44 5.40 -29.76
N ALA A 270 -5.94 5.79 -28.58
CA ALA A 270 -4.60 5.43 -28.14
C ALA A 270 -4.47 3.94 -27.80
N LEU A 271 -5.58 3.24 -27.59
CA LEU A 271 -5.64 1.81 -27.27
C LEU A 271 -6.40 1.04 -28.36
N PRO A 272 -5.83 0.92 -29.58
CA PRO A 272 -6.49 0.20 -30.66
C PRO A 272 -6.71 -1.27 -30.24
N PRO A 273 -7.92 -1.81 -30.43
CA PRO A 273 -8.25 -3.15 -29.99
C PRO A 273 -7.49 -4.18 -30.83
N ARG A 274 -6.95 -5.22 -30.18
CA ARG A 274 -6.39 -6.39 -30.90
C ARG A 274 -7.50 -7.27 -31.50
N SER A 275 -8.64 -7.34 -30.81
CA SER A 275 -9.88 -7.97 -31.25
C SER A 275 -11.07 -7.39 -30.47
N GLY A 276 -12.26 -7.37 -31.09
CA GLY A 276 -13.48 -6.84 -30.47
C GLY A 276 -13.56 -5.31 -30.45
N PRO A 277 -14.59 -4.75 -29.77
CA PRO A 277 -14.80 -3.30 -29.71
C PRO A 277 -13.76 -2.57 -28.85
N PRO A 278 -13.44 -1.30 -29.13
CA PRO A 278 -12.42 -0.50 -28.42
C PRO A 278 -12.91 0.00 -27.06
N VAL A 279 -13.04 -0.90 -26.08
CA VAL A 279 -13.72 -0.61 -24.80
C VAL A 279 -12.81 -0.15 -23.67
N PHE A 280 -11.52 0.09 -23.93
CA PHE A 280 -10.57 0.51 -22.90
C PHE A 280 -10.24 1.99 -23.03
N ALA A 281 -10.24 2.70 -21.90
CA ALA A 281 -9.81 4.08 -21.82
C ALA A 281 -8.65 4.22 -20.82
N LEU A 282 -7.58 4.92 -21.21
CA LEU A 282 -6.45 5.20 -20.34
C LEU A 282 -6.65 6.54 -19.64
N ALA A 283 -6.41 6.59 -18.33
CA ALA A 283 -6.35 7.86 -17.61
C ALA A 283 -5.19 8.70 -18.14
N ALA A 284 -5.50 9.95 -18.46
CA ALA A 284 -4.54 10.92 -18.95
C ALA A 284 -4.35 12.08 -17.97
N ASN A 285 -5.38 12.41 -17.20
CA ASN A 285 -5.34 13.48 -16.22
C ASN A 285 -6.03 13.04 -14.93
N TYR A 286 -5.43 13.44 -13.81
CA TYR A 286 -6.01 13.26 -12.49
C TYR A 286 -6.14 14.62 -11.82
N ALA A 287 -7.26 14.84 -11.15
CA ALA A 287 -7.45 16.06 -10.40
C ALA A 287 -6.49 16.14 -9.20
N ARG A 288 -6.24 17.37 -8.74
CA ARG A 288 -5.51 17.62 -7.50
C ARG A 288 -6.39 17.27 -6.31
N HIS A 289 -6.42 15.98 -5.98
CA HIS A 289 -7.28 15.42 -4.94
C HIS A 289 -6.53 14.33 -4.16
N PRO A 290 -6.74 14.14 -2.85
CA PRO A 290 -6.04 13.12 -2.05
C PRO A 290 -6.12 11.72 -2.65
N VAL A 291 -7.26 11.36 -3.26
CA VAL A 291 -7.47 10.08 -3.95
C VAL A 291 -6.42 9.81 -5.04
N ALA A 292 -6.01 10.84 -5.79
CA ALA A 292 -5.04 10.71 -6.87
C ALA A 292 -3.60 10.97 -6.45
N GLY A 293 -3.36 11.54 -5.25
CA GLY A 293 -2.06 12.04 -4.82
C GLY A 293 -0.96 10.98 -4.67
N THR A 294 -1.33 9.70 -4.59
CA THR A 294 -0.40 8.57 -4.37
C THR A 294 -0.17 7.70 -5.60
N LEU A 295 -0.80 8.02 -6.74
CA LEU A 295 -0.71 7.21 -7.95
C LEU A 295 0.66 7.35 -8.62
N GLN A 296 1.32 6.21 -8.84
CA GLN A 296 2.60 6.14 -9.55
C GLN A 296 2.46 5.68 -11.01
N TYR A 297 1.35 5.04 -11.34
CA TYR A 297 1.08 4.45 -12.65
C TYR A 297 -0.28 4.90 -13.16
N ASN A 298 -0.42 4.95 -14.50
CA ASN A 298 -1.70 5.23 -15.12
C ASN A 298 -2.72 4.11 -14.82
N THR A 299 -3.98 4.49 -14.76
CA THR A 299 -5.12 3.60 -14.53
C THR A 299 -5.84 3.33 -15.85
N LEU A 300 -6.42 2.14 -15.96
CA LEU A 300 -7.05 1.64 -17.17
C LEU A 300 -8.50 1.25 -16.86
N PHE A 301 -9.44 1.81 -17.62
CA PHE A 301 -10.87 1.64 -17.38
C PHE A 301 -11.54 0.91 -18.55
N PRO A 302 -11.98 -0.33 -18.35
CA PRO A 302 -12.82 -1.05 -19.31
C PRO A 302 -14.26 -0.52 -19.25
N HIS A 303 -14.91 -0.41 -20.41
CA HIS A 303 -16.30 0.04 -20.57
C HIS A 303 -16.59 1.33 -19.80
N ALA A 304 -15.67 2.29 -19.89
CA ALA A 304 -15.81 3.54 -19.18
C ALA A 304 -17.01 4.34 -19.73
N ARG A 305 -17.77 4.96 -18.85
CA ARG A 305 -18.86 5.90 -19.17
C ARG A 305 -18.54 7.27 -18.61
N GLN A 306 -19.01 8.30 -19.30
CA GLN A 306 -18.89 9.66 -18.80
C GLN A 306 -19.75 9.84 -17.54
N ILE A 307 -19.19 10.53 -16.55
CA ILE A 307 -19.90 10.94 -15.33
C ILE A 307 -19.62 12.42 -15.10
N GLY A 308 -20.70 13.18 -14.90
CA GLY A 308 -20.68 14.50 -14.27
C GLY A 308 -21.55 14.51 -13.01
N ALA A 309 -21.45 15.58 -12.25
CA ALA A 309 -22.45 15.91 -11.24
C ALA A 309 -22.57 17.43 -11.13
N ASP A 310 -23.76 17.89 -10.80
CA ASP A 310 -24.03 19.31 -10.56
C ASP A 310 -23.73 19.66 -9.10
N ASP A 311 -23.24 20.88 -8.85
CA ASP A 311 -23.02 21.43 -7.49
C ASP A 311 -24.34 21.71 -6.72
N GLY A 312 -25.44 21.08 -7.11
CA GLY A 312 -26.75 21.19 -6.48
C GLY A 312 -26.81 20.49 -5.11
N ALA A 313 -27.85 20.80 -4.33
CA ALA A 313 -28.15 20.12 -3.05
C ALA A 313 -27.04 20.16 -1.98
N GLY A 314 -26.15 21.16 -2.03
CA GLY A 314 -25.12 21.39 -1.02
C GLY A 314 -23.86 20.54 -1.18
N TRP A 315 -23.71 19.86 -2.32
CA TRP A 315 -22.50 19.12 -2.66
C TRP A 315 -21.41 20.05 -3.18
N ARG A 316 -20.17 19.79 -2.78
CA ARG A 316 -18.97 20.22 -3.49
C ARG A 316 -18.58 19.09 -4.43
N VAL A 317 -18.66 19.33 -5.74
CA VAL A 317 -18.29 18.35 -6.75
C VAL A 317 -16.86 18.57 -7.23
N THR A 318 -16.08 17.50 -7.29
CA THR A 318 -14.73 17.51 -7.86
C THR A 318 -14.60 16.39 -8.90
N PRO A 319 -14.50 16.71 -10.20
CA PRO A 319 -14.07 15.76 -11.22
C PRO A 319 -12.72 15.17 -10.84
N LEU A 320 -12.54 13.85 -10.94
CA LEU A 320 -11.34 13.16 -10.47
C LEU A 320 -10.43 12.67 -11.59
N ILE A 321 -11.00 12.12 -12.66
CA ILE A 321 -10.23 11.37 -13.67
C ILE A 321 -10.77 11.66 -15.06
N ASP A 322 -9.93 12.27 -15.89
CA ASP A 322 -10.18 12.39 -17.31
C ASP A 322 -9.41 11.31 -18.09
N VAL A 323 -10.13 10.63 -18.98
CA VAL A 323 -9.59 9.63 -19.90
C VAL A 323 -9.71 10.10 -21.34
N ALA A 324 -9.04 9.38 -22.23
CA ALA A 324 -9.17 9.50 -23.68
C ALA A 324 -9.16 10.96 -24.20
N PRO A 325 -8.06 11.73 -24.04
CA PRO A 325 -7.99 13.14 -24.47
C PRO A 325 -8.24 13.39 -25.96
N ARG A 326 -8.06 12.37 -26.79
CA ARG A 326 -8.34 12.39 -28.23
C ARG A 326 -9.45 11.40 -28.62
N GLY A 327 -10.17 10.90 -27.62
CA GLY A 327 -11.28 9.97 -27.79
C GLY A 327 -12.62 10.69 -27.81
N TRP A 328 -13.68 9.90 -27.66
CA TRP A 328 -15.05 10.37 -27.61
C TRP A 328 -15.93 9.41 -26.81
N VAL A 329 -17.14 9.84 -26.46
CA VAL A 329 -18.21 8.98 -25.97
C VAL A 329 -19.02 8.52 -27.18
N GLU A 330 -18.95 7.23 -27.48
CA GLU A 330 -19.74 6.55 -28.50
C GLU A 330 -21.13 6.24 -27.95
N THR A 331 -22.15 6.86 -28.54
CA THR A 331 -23.56 6.66 -28.14
C THR A 331 -24.28 5.62 -28.99
N GLY A 332 -23.71 5.27 -30.14
CA GLY A 332 -24.24 4.28 -31.07
C GLY A 332 -23.81 2.85 -30.75
N LYS A 333 -23.78 2.01 -31.79
CA LYS A 333 -23.37 0.61 -31.66
C LYS A 333 -21.85 0.51 -31.60
N LEU A 334 -21.36 -0.16 -30.56
CA LEU A 334 -19.94 -0.44 -30.37
C LEU A 334 -19.45 -1.50 -31.38
N ASP A 335 -18.87 -1.05 -32.48
CA ASP A 335 -18.21 -1.89 -33.48
C ASP A 335 -16.68 -1.79 -33.39
N ALA A 336 -15.97 -2.81 -33.87
CA ALA A 336 -14.50 -2.86 -33.88
C ALA A 336 -13.84 -1.74 -34.72
N LYS A 337 -14.62 -1.02 -35.54
CA LYS A 337 -14.21 0.11 -36.37
C LYS A 337 -15.01 1.38 -36.06
N SER A 338 -15.52 1.54 -34.84
CA SER A 338 -16.21 2.78 -34.44
C SER A 338 -15.34 4.00 -34.79
N THR A 339 -15.96 4.98 -35.44
CA THR A 339 -15.35 6.25 -35.85
C THR A 339 -16.22 7.37 -35.33
N PHE A 340 -15.60 8.43 -34.82
CA PHE A 340 -16.29 9.59 -34.29
C PHE A 340 -17.33 10.18 -35.25
N ASP A 341 -18.59 10.20 -34.84
CA ASP A 341 -19.70 10.88 -35.51
C ASP A 341 -20.02 12.20 -34.79
N LYS A 342 -19.71 13.33 -35.43
CA LYS A 342 -19.95 14.68 -34.88
C LYS A 342 -21.41 14.99 -34.55
N SER A 343 -22.37 14.24 -35.10
CA SER A 343 -23.80 14.46 -34.88
C SER A 343 -24.37 13.65 -33.70
N LEU A 344 -23.65 12.62 -33.25
CA LEU A 344 -24.11 11.67 -32.22
C LEU A 344 -23.18 11.57 -31.01
N ASP A 345 -21.87 11.74 -31.23
CA ASP A 345 -20.83 11.48 -30.23
C ASP A 345 -20.36 12.75 -29.54
N PHE A 346 -19.84 12.57 -28.33
CA PHE A 346 -19.27 13.67 -27.53
C PHE A 346 -17.74 13.59 -27.53
N PRO A 347 -17.02 14.63 -28.00
CA PRO A 347 -15.56 14.61 -28.01
C PRO A 347 -14.98 14.65 -26.59
N GLY A 348 -13.85 13.97 -26.39
CA GLY A 348 -13.08 14.01 -25.14
C GLY A 348 -12.28 15.32 -24.95
N PRO A 349 -11.53 15.45 -23.85
CA PRO A 349 -11.33 14.47 -22.77
C PRO A 349 -12.62 14.16 -22.00
N VAL A 350 -12.75 12.91 -21.55
CA VAL A 350 -13.98 12.45 -20.90
C VAL A 350 -13.74 12.22 -19.41
N ASN A 351 -14.45 12.96 -18.56
CA ASN A 351 -14.46 12.68 -17.12
C ASN A 351 -15.28 11.41 -16.82
N ILE A 352 -14.70 10.48 -16.07
CA ILE A 352 -15.32 9.20 -15.73
C ILE A 352 -15.46 8.97 -14.23
N ALA A 353 -14.95 9.86 -13.39
CA ALA A 353 -14.99 9.69 -11.95
C ALA A 353 -15.17 11.03 -11.25
N THR A 354 -16.04 11.10 -10.26
CA THR A 354 -16.37 12.34 -9.57
C THR A 354 -16.48 12.10 -8.08
N ALA A 355 -15.86 12.97 -7.28
CA ALA A 355 -16.03 13.03 -5.84
C ALA A 355 -17.10 14.08 -5.50
N LEU A 356 -17.92 13.76 -4.50
CA LEU A 356 -18.89 14.67 -3.91
C LEU A 356 -18.66 14.73 -2.39
N GLU A 357 -18.59 15.94 -1.85
CA GLU A 357 -18.42 16.19 -0.42
C GLU A 357 -19.53 17.12 0.09
N ARG A 358 -20.08 16.85 1.27
CA ARG A 358 -20.94 17.80 1.97
C ARG A 358 -20.90 17.57 3.48
N THR A 359 -21.41 18.52 4.25
CA THR A 359 -21.56 18.36 5.70
C THR A 359 -23.02 17.99 6.03
N VAL A 360 -23.21 16.89 6.76
CA VAL A 360 -24.51 16.46 7.27
C VAL A 360 -24.41 16.37 8.80
N GLY A 361 -25.06 17.30 9.50
CA GLY A 361 -24.87 17.47 10.94
C GLY A 361 -23.42 17.85 11.27
N ASP A 362 -22.78 17.08 12.14
CA ASP A 362 -21.37 17.29 12.55
C ASP A 362 -20.38 16.41 11.78
N ARG A 363 -20.81 15.74 10.70
CA ARG A 363 -19.98 14.80 9.93
C ARG A 363 -19.82 15.26 8.49
N GLU A 364 -18.62 15.05 7.96
CA GLU A 364 -18.35 15.15 6.53
C GLU A 364 -18.79 13.86 5.85
N GLN A 365 -19.69 14.00 4.87
CA GLN A 365 -20.13 12.93 4.00
C GLN A 365 -19.33 12.98 2.70
N ARG A 366 -18.81 11.83 2.29
CA ARG A 366 -18.00 11.66 1.09
C ARG A 366 -18.59 10.60 0.17
N VAL A 367 -18.70 10.91 -1.10
CA VAL A 367 -19.19 10.00 -2.15
C VAL A 367 -18.21 10.02 -3.32
N ILE A 368 -17.89 8.85 -3.86
CA ILE A 368 -17.18 8.73 -5.13
C ILE A 368 -18.05 7.92 -6.08
N VAL A 369 -18.25 8.46 -7.27
CA VAL A 369 -18.91 7.74 -8.36
C VAL A 369 -17.91 7.52 -9.48
N VAL A 370 -17.78 6.28 -9.95
CA VAL A 370 -16.88 5.88 -11.03
C VAL A 370 -17.67 5.21 -12.14
N GLY A 371 -17.50 5.69 -13.36
CA GLY A 371 -18.13 5.22 -14.59
C GLY A 371 -17.49 3.96 -15.14
N SER A 372 -17.10 3.03 -14.29
CA SER A 372 -16.68 1.68 -14.64
C SER A 372 -16.53 0.91 -13.34
N GLY A 373 -17.27 -0.19 -13.16
CA GLY A 373 -16.99 -1.15 -12.09
C GLY A 373 -15.94 -2.18 -12.49
N HIS A 374 -15.63 -2.28 -13.78
CA HIS A 374 -14.72 -3.28 -14.31
C HIS A 374 -13.26 -3.06 -13.88
N PHE A 375 -12.81 -1.82 -13.68
CA PHE A 375 -11.38 -1.56 -13.38
C PHE A 375 -10.88 -2.22 -12.09
N LEU A 376 -11.77 -2.49 -11.13
CA LEU A 376 -11.46 -3.19 -9.88
C LEU A 376 -11.75 -4.70 -9.93
N SER A 377 -12.28 -5.22 -11.04
CA SER A 377 -12.60 -6.63 -11.14
C SER A 377 -11.33 -7.48 -11.12
N ASN A 378 -11.48 -8.75 -10.75
CA ASN A 378 -10.38 -9.71 -10.70
C ASN A 378 -9.59 -9.78 -12.02
N SER A 379 -10.24 -9.53 -13.17
CA SER A 379 -9.59 -9.45 -14.48
C SER A 379 -8.74 -8.20 -14.73
N PHE A 380 -9.02 -7.07 -14.06
CA PHE A 380 -8.43 -5.78 -14.42
C PHE A 380 -7.75 -5.05 -13.25
N ILE A 381 -7.90 -5.52 -12.03
CA ILE A 381 -7.29 -4.92 -10.83
C ILE A 381 -5.76 -4.83 -10.91
N GLY A 382 -5.13 -5.78 -11.61
CA GLY A 382 -3.68 -5.82 -11.81
C GLY A 382 -3.15 -4.83 -12.86
N ASN A 383 -4.02 -4.08 -13.55
CA ASN A 383 -3.60 -3.14 -14.58
C ASN A 383 -3.13 -1.83 -13.97
N GLY A 384 -1.86 -1.49 -14.21
CA GLY A 384 -1.28 -0.20 -13.86
C GLY A 384 -1.55 0.19 -12.40
N GLY A 385 -2.14 1.37 -12.20
CA GLY A 385 -2.49 1.92 -10.88
C GLY A 385 -3.85 1.51 -10.33
N ASN A 386 -4.60 0.58 -10.94
CA ASN A 386 -6.01 0.33 -10.59
C ASN A 386 -6.22 -0.07 -9.12
N LEU A 387 -5.43 -1.00 -8.60
CA LEU A 387 -5.47 -1.37 -7.18
C LEU A 387 -5.17 -0.17 -6.27
N ALA A 388 -4.13 0.60 -6.58
CA ALA A 388 -3.73 1.76 -5.79
C ALA A 388 -4.84 2.82 -5.76
N LEU A 389 -5.46 3.09 -6.91
CA LEU A 389 -6.61 3.99 -7.02
C LEU A 389 -7.78 3.50 -6.16
N GLY A 390 -8.18 2.25 -6.30
CA GLY A 390 -9.28 1.67 -5.53
C GLY A 390 -9.04 1.78 -4.02
N VAL A 391 -7.83 1.43 -3.56
CA VAL A 391 -7.45 1.55 -2.14
C VAL A 391 -7.49 3.01 -1.68
N SER A 392 -6.99 3.94 -2.49
CA SER A 392 -6.98 5.37 -2.18
C SER A 392 -8.39 5.95 -2.06
N MET A 393 -9.31 5.56 -2.96
CA MET A 393 -10.73 5.89 -2.88
C MET A 393 -11.34 5.41 -1.56
N MET A 394 -11.08 4.17 -1.15
CA MET A 394 -11.63 3.60 0.08
C MET A 394 -11.10 4.28 1.34
N ASN A 395 -9.81 4.61 1.38
CA ASN A 395 -9.20 5.34 2.50
C ASN A 395 -9.79 6.76 2.64
N TRP A 396 -9.95 7.46 1.52
CA TRP A 396 -10.55 8.78 1.52
C TRP A 396 -12.03 8.75 1.92
N LEU A 397 -12.81 7.80 1.40
CA LEU A 397 -14.22 7.63 1.78
C LEU A 397 -14.40 7.26 3.25
N ALA A 398 -13.45 6.54 3.86
CA ALA A 398 -13.49 6.22 5.28
C ALA A 398 -13.14 7.41 6.20
N GLY A 399 -12.82 8.59 5.65
CA GLY A 399 -12.47 9.79 6.43
C GLY A 399 -11.04 9.78 6.98
N GLU A 400 -10.15 8.98 6.38
CA GLU A 400 -8.80 8.74 6.91
C GLU A 400 -7.72 9.26 5.97
N ASP A 401 -7.79 10.54 5.63
CA ASP A 401 -6.84 11.21 4.72
C ASP A 401 -5.38 11.02 5.15
N ALA A 402 -5.14 10.90 6.46
CA ALA A 402 -3.83 10.66 7.04
C ALA A 402 -3.31 9.21 6.86
N LEU A 403 -4.18 8.24 6.55
CA LEU A 403 -3.82 6.86 6.22
C LEU A 403 -3.73 6.61 4.70
N VAL A 404 -4.26 7.51 3.86
CA VAL A 404 -4.17 7.46 2.38
C VAL A 404 -2.71 7.43 1.87
N THR A 405 -1.78 8.05 2.60
CA THR A 405 -0.36 8.15 2.23
C THR A 405 0.50 6.96 2.65
N ILE A 406 -0.09 5.95 3.30
CA ILE A 406 0.61 4.83 3.92
C ILE A 406 0.47 3.60 3.02
N ASP A 407 1.28 3.51 1.96
CA ASP A 407 1.46 2.26 1.24
C ASP A 407 2.81 1.62 1.62
N PRO A 408 2.80 0.43 2.25
CA PRO A 408 4.03 -0.30 2.50
C PRO A 408 4.69 -0.61 1.17
N ARG A 409 5.96 -0.21 1.00
CA ARG A 409 6.70 -0.52 -0.22
C ARG A 409 6.70 -2.05 -0.40
N PRO A 410 6.29 -2.58 -1.56
CA PRO A 410 6.52 -3.99 -1.84
C PRO A 410 8.03 -4.24 -1.76
N ALA A 411 8.41 -5.40 -1.21
CA ALA A 411 9.80 -5.79 -1.16
C ALA A 411 10.35 -5.87 -2.60
N ALA A 412 11.13 -4.89 -3.02
CA ALA A 412 11.85 -4.94 -4.27
C ALA A 412 12.87 -6.07 -4.20
N ASP A 413 12.72 -7.04 -5.10
CA ASP A 413 13.60 -8.18 -5.35
C ASP A 413 13.62 -9.28 -4.27
N THR A 414 12.66 -10.20 -4.37
CA THR A 414 12.80 -11.58 -3.87
C THR A 414 13.32 -12.55 -4.94
N ARG A 415 13.46 -12.10 -6.18
CA ARG A 415 13.95 -12.89 -7.31
C ARG A 415 15.07 -12.14 -8.02
N LEU A 416 16.21 -12.82 -8.17
CA LEU A 416 17.35 -12.31 -8.92
C LEU A 416 17.20 -12.76 -10.38
N GLU A 417 16.64 -11.91 -11.25
CA GLU A 417 16.60 -12.17 -12.69
C GLU A 417 17.91 -11.71 -13.33
N VAL A 418 18.89 -12.60 -13.34
CA VAL A 418 20.17 -12.35 -14.01
C VAL A 418 20.04 -12.78 -15.47
N GLY A 419 20.13 -11.82 -16.39
CA GLY A 419 20.17 -12.14 -17.82
C GLY A 419 21.35 -13.06 -18.15
N THR A 420 21.17 -13.99 -19.10
CA THR A 420 22.13 -15.06 -19.42
C THR A 420 23.56 -14.57 -19.65
N LEU A 421 23.72 -13.39 -20.28
CA LEU A 421 25.02 -12.76 -20.51
C LEU A 421 25.77 -12.40 -19.21
N HIS A 422 25.05 -11.86 -18.22
CA HIS A 422 25.64 -11.51 -16.92
C HIS A 422 26.06 -12.77 -16.14
N LEU A 423 25.30 -13.85 -16.29
CA LEU A 423 25.60 -15.13 -15.64
C LEU A 423 26.89 -15.75 -16.21
N TYR A 424 27.07 -15.71 -17.54
CA TYR A 424 28.33 -16.11 -18.18
C TYR A 424 29.51 -15.21 -17.77
N ALA A 425 29.30 -13.89 -17.69
CA ALA A 425 30.34 -12.96 -17.25
C ALA A 425 30.82 -13.26 -15.82
N ILE A 426 29.88 -13.50 -14.89
CA ILE A 426 30.20 -13.90 -13.51
C ILE A 426 30.97 -15.23 -13.49
N ALA A 427 30.51 -16.22 -14.26
CA ALA A 427 31.18 -17.52 -14.35
C ALA A 427 32.64 -17.39 -14.85
N VAL A 428 32.87 -16.63 -15.92
CA VAL A 428 34.22 -16.42 -16.47
C VAL A 428 35.12 -15.67 -15.47
N ILE A 429 34.61 -14.64 -14.82
CA ILE A 429 35.39 -13.86 -13.85
C ILE A 429 35.79 -14.73 -12.65
N VAL A 430 34.85 -15.48 -12.08
CA VAL A 430 35.08 -16.25 -10.85
C VAL A 430 35.87 -17.53 -11.11
N LEU A 431 35.59 -18.25 -12.21
CA LEU A 431 36.23 -19.54 -12.51
C LEU A 431 37.56 -19.41 -13.26
N LEU A 432 37.76 -18.34 -14.03
CA LEU A 432 38.96 -18.19 -14.88
C LEU A 432 39.79 -16.97 -14.50
N ALA A 433 39.20 -15.78 -14.49
CA ALA A 433 39.97 -14.55 -14.30
C ALA A 433 40.59 -14.46 -12.89
N LEU A 434 39.82 -14.80 -11.85
CA LEU A 434 40.28 -14.73 -10.46
C LEU A 434 41.40 -15.76 -10.16
N PRO A 435 41.28 -17.06 -10.53
CA PRO A 435 42.38 -18.02 -10.35
C PRO A 435 43.61 -17.65 -11.17
N LEU A 436 43.44 -17.15 -12.40
CA LEU A 436 44.56 -16.72 -13.23
C LEU A 436 45.28 -15.52 -12.61
N CYS A 437 44.54 -14.57 -12.04
CA CYS A 437 45.11 -13.45 -11.31
C CYS A 437 45.96 -13.92 -10.12
N PHE A 438 45.45 -14.89 -9.33
CA PHE A 438 46.23 -15.50 -8.25
C PHE A 438 47.45 -16.28 -8.75
N ALA A 439 47.34 -17.02 -9.85
CA ALA A 439 48.46 -17.74 -10.44
C ALA A 439 49.55 -16.79 -10.95
N VAL A 440 49.16 -15.71 -11.64
CA VAL A 440 50.08 -14.70 -12.16
C VAL A 440 50.76 -13.94 -11.02
N THR A 441 50.02 -13.52 -10.00
CA THR A 441 50.62 -12.86 -8.83
C THR A 441 51.53 -13.80 -8.06
N GLY A 442 51.16 -15.06 -7.89
CA GLY A 442 52.02 -16.10 -7.30
C GLY A 442 53.31 -16.32 -8.10
N ALA A 443 53.21 -16.44 -9.43
CA ALA A 443 54.36 -16.60 -10.32
C ALA A 443 55.28 -15.37 -10.32
N ALA A 444 54.70 -14.16 -10.33
CA ALA A 444 55.46 -12.91 -10.26
C ALA A 444 56.22 -12.78 -8.93
N VAL A 445 55.59 -13.16 -7.82
CA VAL A 445 56.25 -13.20 -6.49
C VAL A 445 57.36 -14.25 -6.48
N TRP A 446 57.12 -15.45 -7.01
CA TRP A 446 58.13 -16.51 -7.11
C TRP A 446 59.35 -16.07 -7.94
N TRP A 447 59.12 -15.47 -9.10
CA TRP A 447 60.20 -15.00 -9.98
C TRP A 447 61.01 -13.89 -9.32
N ARG A 448 60.35 -12.92 -8.67
CA ARG A 448 61.03 -11.84 -7.95
C ARG A 448 61.88 -12.36 -6.79
N ARG A 449 61.45 -13.42 -6.11
CA ARG A 449 62.25 -14.06 -5.03
C ARG A 449 63.44 -14.84 -5.57
N ARG A 450 63.31 -15.47 -6.75
CA ARG A 450 64.40 -16.20 -7.40
C ARG A 450 65.52 -15.29 -7.92
N ASN A 451 65.20 -14.08 -8.35
CA ASN A 451 66.19 -13.11 -8.86
C ASN A 451 66.80 -12.22 -7.75
N ALA A 452 66.32 -12.33 -6.51
CA ALA A 452 66.78 -11.56 -5.36
C ALA A 452 67.68 -12.37 -4.40
N GLY A 453 67.98 -13.62 -4.73
CA GLY A 453 69.05 -14.43 -4.15
C GLY A 453 70.05 -14.78 -5.23
#